data_AF-A0AAD9K4U6-F1
#
_entry.id   AF-A0AAD9K4U6-F1
#
_cell.length_a   1.000
_cell.length_b   1.000
_cell.length_c   1.000
_cell.angle_alpha   90.00
_cell.angle_beta   90.00
_cell.angle_gamma   90.00
#
_symmetry.space_group_name_H-M   'P 1'
#
loop_
_entity.id
_entity.type
_entity.pdbx_description
1 polymer ?
#
loop_
_entity_poly.entity_id
_entity_poly.type
_entity_poly.pdbx_seq_one_letter_code
_entity_poly.pdbx_strand_id
1 'polypeptide(L)'
;MNLINILSTYITPEVSSGTQCGFTGNRSTMDVIFCLRLFQETCIEQDRQLYMVFIDFKSFDAVGRTGLWQLLRKYGCPEKFTTMIEALHTGMMANVNV
;
A
#
# COMPACT_ATOMS: atom_id res chain seq x y z
N MET A 1 21.90 -0.45 4.57
CA MET A 1 20.65 -1.22 4.40
C MET A 1 19.60 -0.59 5.31
N ASN A 2 18.51 -0.04 4.76
CA ASN A 2 17.46 0.60 5.56
C ASN A 2 16.44 -0.45 6.03
N LEU A 3 15.86 -0.28 7.22
CA LEU A 3 14.79 -1.12 7.80
C LEU A 3 13.68 -1.42 6.79
N ILE A 4 13.29 -0.42 5.97
CA ILE A 4 12.27 -0.59 4.92
C ILE A 4 12.65 -1.70 3.93
N ASN A 5 13.91 -1.74 3.49
CA ASN A 5 14.37 -2.76 2.52
C ASN A 5 14.37 -4.16 3.14
N ILE A 6 14.62 -4.26 4.46
CA ILE A 6 14.56 -5.53 5.18
C ILE A 6 13.10 -5.99 5.31
N LEU A 7 12.17 -5.08 5.62
CA LEU A 7 10.75 -5.43 5.70
C LEU A 7 10.20 -5.87 4.34
N SER A 8 10.62 -5.21 3.26
CA SER A 8 10.22 -5.58 1.90
C SER A 8 10.63 -7.00 1.51
N THR A 9 11.71 -7.57 2.07
CA THR A 9 12.08 -8.97 1.76
C THR A 9 11.10 -9.99 2.34
N TYR A 10 10.36 -9.64 3.39
CA TYR A 10 9.38 -10.53 4.02
C TYR A 10 7.96 -10.26 3.50
N ILE A 11 7.60 -8.98 3.34
CA ILE A 11 6.20 -8.58 3.16
C ILE A 11 5.82 -8.47 1.67
N THR A 12 6.70 -7.89 0.84
CA THR A 12 6.38 -7.56 -0.55
C THR A 12 6.03 -8.77 -1.41
N PRO A 13 6.68 -9.95 -1.30
CA PRO A 13 6.32 -11.12 -2.09
C PRO A 13 4.88 -11.60 -1.88
N GLU A 14 4.34 -11.45 -0.67
CA GLU A 14 3.00 -11.94 -0.34
C GLU A 14 1.91 -10.85 -0.43
N VAL A 15 2.28 -9.57 -0.27
CA VAL A 15 1.32 -8.46 -0.19
C VAL A 15 1.21 -7.65 -1.47
N SER A 16 2.30 -7.52 -2.24
CA SER A 16 2.28 -6.67 -3.44
C SER A 16 1.51 -7.36 -4.57
N SER A 17 0.25 -7.00 -4.73
CA SER A 17 -0.53 -7.46 -5.88
C SER A 17 0.09 -6.97 -7.19
N GLY A 18 -0.14 -7.71 -8.27
CA GLY A 18 0.24 -7.29 -9.62
C GLY A 18 -0.34 -5.93 -10.03
N THR A 19 -1.39 -5.46 -9.35
CA THR A 19 -2.12 -4.22 -9.62
C THR A 19 -1.74 -3.05 -8.71
N GLN A 20 -0.99 -3.28 -7.62
CA GLN A 20 -0.56 -2.21 -6.72
C GLN A 20 0.59 -1.42 -7.34
N CYS A 21 0.39 -0.12 -7.53
CA CYS A 21 1.43 0.78 -8.06
C CYS A 21 1.99 1.74 -7.00
N GLY A 22 1.19 2.12 -6.01
CA GLY A 22 1.65 2.97 -4.91
C GLY A 22 2.62 2.23 -3.99
N PHE A 23 3.73 2.88 -3.66
CA PHE A 23 4.81 2.35 -2.81
C PHE A 23 5.49 1.07 -3.35
N THR A 24 5.29 0.75 -4.63
CA THR A 24 5.93 -0.39 -5.29
C THR A 24 7.08 0.11 -6.17
N GLY A 25 8.27 -0.49 -6.02
CA GLY A 25 9.43 -0.15 -6.83
C GLY A 25 9.15 -0.32 -8.33
N ASN A 26 9.69 0.59 -9.15
CA ASN A 26 9.53 0.61 -10.61
C ASN A 26 8.08 0.75 -11.12
N ARG A 27 7.16 1.26 -10.29
CA ARG A 27 5.79 1.60 -10.69
C ARG A 27 5.47 3.04 -10.30
N SER A 28 4.68 3.70 -11.13
CA SER A 28 4.26 5.08 -10.95
C SER A 28 2.75 5.22 -11.07
N THR A 29 2.19 6.25 -10.45
CA THR A 29 0.82 6.69 -10.69
C THR A 29 0.56 6.95 -12.18
N MET A 30 1.59 7.37 -12.92
CA MET A 30 1.51 7.56 -14.38
C MET A 30 1.13 6.27 -15.11
N ASP A 31 1.65 5.11 -14.68
CA ASP A 31 1.35 3.83 -15.33
C ASP A 31 -0.13 3.47 -15.19
N VAL A 32 -0.71 3.68 -14.01
CA VAL A 32 -2.14 3.43 -13.74
C VAL A 32 -3.00 4.42 -14.53
N ILE A 33 -2.65 5.71 -14.54
CA ILE A 33 -3.38 6.72 -15.32
C ILE A 33 -3.35 6.38 -16.81
N PHE A 34 -2.21 5.95 -17.33
CA PHE A 34 -2.08 5.53 -18.72
C PHE A 34 -2.99 4.34 -19.04
N CYS A 35 -2.96 3.29 -18.20
CA CYS A 35 -3.84 2.12 -18.36
C CYS A 35 -5.32 2.49 -18.31
N LEU A 36 -5.73 3.38 -17.38
CA LEU A 36 -7.11 3.85 -17.28
C LEU A 36 -7.55 4.61 -18.53
N ARG A 37 -6.69 5.48 -19.08
CA ARG A 37 -6.96 6.21 -20.33
C ARG A 37 -7.12 5.28 -21.51
N LEU A 38 -6.21 4.30 -21.65
CA LEU A 38 -6.28 3.31 -22.73
C LEU A 38 -7.58 2.49 -22.64
N PHE A 39 -7.99 2.10 -21.43
CA PHE A 39 -9.25 1.38 -21.22
C PHE A 39 -10.46 2.24 -21.59
N GLN A 40 -10.44 3.51 -21.20
CA GLN A 40 -11.48 4.48 -21.56
C GLN A 40 -11.59 4.66 -23.08
N GLU A 41 -10.47 4.85 -23.78
CA GLU A 41 -10.44 4.98 -25.25
C GLU A 41 -11.00 3.72 -25.93
N THR A 42 -10.60 2.54 -25.46
CA THR A 42 -11.09 1.26 -26.01
C THR A 42 -12.61 1.11 -25.85
N CYS A 43 -13.18 1.52 -24.71
CA CYS A 43 -14.63 1.48 -24.53
C CYS A 43 -15.37 2.44 -25.46
N ILE A 44 -14.81 3.63 -25.70
CA ILE A 44 -15.36 4.62 -26.65
C ILE A 44 -15.35 4.04 -28.07
N GLU A 45 -14.23 3.45 -28.50
CA GLU A 45 -14.11 2.84 -29.84
C GLU A 45 -15.08 1.68 -30.07
N GLN A 46 -15.43 0.94 -29.02
CA GLN A 46 -16.32 -0.21 -29.09
C GLN A 46 -17.79 0.10 -28.83
N ASP A 47 -18.16 1.39 -28.69
CA ASP A 47 -19.51 1.83 -28.31
C ASP A 47 -20.02 1.14 -27.03
N ARG A 48 -19.13 1.00 -26.04
CA ARG A 48 -19.43 0.36 -24.75
C ARG A 48 -19.46 1.40 -23.64
N GLN A 49 -20.43 1.25 -22.74
CA GLN A 49 -20.49 2.05 -21.52
C GLN A 49 -19.38 1.63 -20.54
N LEU A 50 -18.68 2.61 -19.99
CA LEU A 50 -17.65 2.43 -18.97
C LEU A 50 -18.08 3.10 -17.66
N TYR A 51 -17.98 2.36 -16.55
CA TYR A 51 -18.20 2.87 -15.20
C TYR A 51 -16.92 2.67 -14.37
N MET A 52 -16.43 3.74 -13.75
CA MET A 52 -15.24 3.73 -12.90
C MET A 52 -15.61 4.22 -11.49
N VAL A 53 -15.18 3.49 -10.47
CA VAL A 53 -15.40 3.83 -9.06
C VAL A 53 -14.05 4.17 -8.42
N PHE A 54 -13.94 5.40 -7.91
CA PHE A 54 -12.78 5.85 -7.17
C PHE A 54 -13.09 5.77 -5.67
N ILE A 55 -12.34 4.93 -4.96
CA ILE A 55 -12.47 4.73 -3.52
C ILE A 55 -11.23 5.29 -2.86
N ASP A 56 -11.41 6.29 -2.00
CA ASP A 56 -10.33 6.83 -1.16
C ASP A 56 -10.56 6.41 0.30
N PHE A 57 -9.50 5.92 0.93
CA PHE A 57 -9.52 5.50 2.34
C PHE A 57 -8.68 6.46 3.16
N LYS A 58 -9.19 6.84 4.35
CA LYS A 58 -8.38 7.53 5.37
C LYS A 58 -7.40 6.54 6.00
N SER A 59 -6.34 6.22 5.25
CA SER A 59 -5.62 4.95 5.36
C SER A 59 -4.57 4.88 6.47
N PHE A 60 -4.10 6.00 7.00
CA PHE A 60 -3.06 5.99 8.05
C PHE A 60 -3.63 6.08 9.47
N ASP A 61 -4.68 6.88 9.66
CA ASP A 61 -5.27 7.09 11.00
C ASP A 61 -6.29 6.00 11.39
N ALA A 62 -6.87 5.31 10.40
CA ALA A 62 -7.94 4.34 10.64
C ALA A 62 -7.44 2.88 10.80
N VAL A 63 -6.15 2.62 10.54
CA VAL A 63 -5.60 1.26 10.62
C VAL A 63 -5.39 0.85 12.08
N GLY A 64 -6.04 -0.25 12.48
CA GLY A 64 -5.86 -0.82 13.81
C GLY A 64 -4.43 -1.34 14.02
N ARG A 65 -3.70 -0.73 14.96
CA ARG A 65 -2.29 -1.05 15.26
C ARG A 65 -2.07 -2.51 15.63
N THR A 66 -2.92 -3.06 16.49
CA THR A 66 -2.86 -4.48 16.90
C THR A 66 -3.00 -5.44 15.72
N GLY A 67 -3.94 -5.14 14.81
CA GLY A 67 -4.13 -5.90 13.57
C GLY A 67 -2.90 -5.82 12.66
N LEU A 68 -2.27 -4.64 12.55
CA LEU A 68 -1.06 -4.46 11.76
C LEU A 68 0.11 -5.34 12.27
N TRP A 69 0.30 -5.42 13.59
CA TRP A 69 1.36 -6.28 14.18
C TRP A 69 1.11 -7.76 13.92
N GLN A 70 -0.15 -8.21 14.03
CA GLN A 70 -0.53 -9.58 13.71
C GLN A 70 -0.30 -9.88 12.22
N LEU A 71 -0.58 -8.91 11.34
CA LEU A 71 -0.37 -9.02 9.91
C LEU A 71 1.12 -9.18 9.57
N LEU A 72 1.99 -8.39 10.19
CA LEU A 72 3.45 -8.50 10.01
C LEU A 72 3.98 -9.89 10.39
N ARG A 73 3.53 -10.42 11.54
CA ARG A 73 3.89 -11.79 11.96
C ARG A 73 3.38 -12.83 10.97
N LYS A 74 2.14 -12.67 10.49
CA LYS A 74 1.53 -13.58 9.51
C LYS A 74 2.34 -13.64 8.20
N TYR A 75 2.84 -12.50 7.73
CA TYR A 75 3.68 -12.39 6.54
C TYR A 75 5.17 -12.73 6.78
N GLY A 76 5.49 -13.39 7.88
CA GLY A 76 6.84 -13.90 8.15
C GLY A 76 7.86 -12.85 8.57
N CYS A 77 7.42 -11.65 8.97
CA CYS A 77 8.32 -10.66 9.54
C CYS A 77 8.89 -11.17 10.87
N PRO A 78 10.23 -11.20 11.07
CA PRO A 78 10.82 -11.69 12.31
C PRO A 78 10.35 -10.91 13.54
N GLU A 79 10.12 -11.61 14.65
CA GLU A 79 9.54 -11.01 15.86
C GLU A 79 10.34 -9.80 16.36
N LYS A 80 11.67 -9.83 16.25
CA LYS A 80 12.53 -8.70 16.60
C LYS A 80 12.16 -7.41 15.86
N PHE A 81 11.82 -7.51 14.58
CA PHE A 81 11.42 -6.35 13.78
C PHE A 81 9.98 -5.93 14.11
N THR A 82 9.05 -6.88 14.24
CA THR A 82 7.67 -6.60 14.64
C THR A 82 7.62 -5.84 15.98
N THR A 83 8.34 -6.32 17.00
CA THR A 83 8.41 -5.66 18.32
C THR A 83 9.02 -4.27 18.23
N MET A 84 10.04 -4.07 17.38
CA MET A 84 10.65 -2.76 17.19
C MET A 84 9.68 -1.76 16.53
N ILE A 85 8.93 -2.21 15.52
CA ILE A 85 7.92 -1.37 14.84
C ILE A 85 6.77 -1.06 15.81
N GLU A 86 6.32 -2.04 16.61
CA GLU A 86 5.30 -1.84 17.63
C GLU A 86 5.74 -0.82 18.68
N ALA A 87 6.98 -0.93 19.17
CA ALA A 87 7.55 0.03 20.11
C ALA A 87 7.64 1.46 19.51
N LEU A 88 8.00 1.58 18.23
CA LEU A 88 8.04 2.88 17.54
C LEU A 88 6.69 3.60 17.50
N HIS A 89 5.59 2.83 17.41
CA HIS A 89 4.24 3.38 17.30
C HIS A 89 3.51 3.49 18.65
N THR A 90 4.01 2.85 19.70
CA THR A 90 3.38 2.85 21.02
C THR A 90 3.67 4.16 21.74
N GLY A 91 2.61 4.90 22.10
CA GLY A 91 2.74 6.20 22.79
C GLY A 91 3.29 7.33 21.92
N MET A 92 3.41 7.12 20.61
CA MET A 92 3.87 8.15 19.68
C MET A 92 2.84 9.29 19.57
N MET A 93 3.30 10.52 19.79
CA MET A 93 2.54 11.74 19.53
C MET A 93 3.18 12.47 18.35
N ALA A 94 2.42 12.69 17.30
CA ALA A 94 2.82 13.55 16.20
C ALA A 94 2.08 14.88 16.33
N ASN A 95 2.82 15.99 16.34
CA ASN A 95 2.24 17.33 16.25
C ASN A 95 2.44 17.84 14.83
N VAL A 96 1.36 18.26 14.18
CA VAL A 96 1.39 18.85 12.85
C VAL A 96 0.99 20.30 13.01
N ASN A 97 1.95 21.21 12.85
CA ASN A 97 1.64 22.62 12.70
C ASN A 97 1.10 22.82 11.29
N VAL A 98 -0.21 23.06 11.20
CA VAL A 98 -0.91 23.40 9.96
C VAL A 98 -0.95 24.91 9.80
#